data_AF-A0A6H1LSA9-F1
#
_entry.id   AF-A0A6H1LSA9-F1
#
_cell.length_a   1.000
_cell.length_b   1.000
_cell.length_c   1.000
_cell.angle_alpha   90.00
_cell.angle_beta   90.00
_cell.angle_gamma   90.00
#
_symmetry.space_group_name_H-M   'P 1'
#
loop_
_entity.id
_entity.type
_entity.pdbx_description
1 polymer ?
#
loop_
_entity_poly.entity_id
_entity_poly.type
_entity_poly.pdbx_seq_one_letter_code
_entity_poly.pdbx_strand_id
1 'polypeptide(L)'
;MTEVPEVLGVPEVPEATGDGDASRWSRAEAFLRARGTAEMPHPGGTLLEHLGRVRRLLADWGGDPAIQAAGLCHAAYGTDGFDPYLLPVAERATLAELIGDRAEALVYLYASCDRGTVLPRIGRDRPVVFRDRFTGREHIPTDDDLRAFLEITAADELDVLAHNEELAERYGPALYRLLAGAGDLLSAPAQDACARQLGPHAALPDH
;
A
#
# COMPACT_ATOMS: atom_id res chain seq x y z
N MET A 1 -66.96 -7.53 10.55
CA MET A 1 -65.89 -8.50 10.23
C MET A 1 -65.24 -8.03 8.97
N THR A 2 -64.16 -7.25 9.11
CA THR A 2 -63.42 -6.69 7.98
C THR A 2 -61.96 -7.06 8.24
N GLU A 3 -61.48 -8.05 7.49
CA GLU A 3 -60.10 -8.54 7.56
C GLU A 3 -59.16 -7.50 6.94
N VAL A 4 -58.04 -7.27 7.61
CA VAL A 4 -56.92 -6.44 7.15
C VAL A 4 -55.93 -7.39 6.46
N PRO A 5 -55.45 -7.13 5.23
CA PRO A 5 -54.51 -8.03 4.60
C PRO A 5 -53.09 -7.83 5.12
N GLU A 6 -52.40 -8.96 5.31
CA GLU A 6 -50.99 -9.11 5.69
C GLU A 6 -50.04 -8.30 4.80
N VAL A 7 -49.10 -7.61 5.45
CA VAL A 7 -47.94 -6.98 4.81
C VAL A 7 -46.96 -8.08 4.41
N LEU A 8 -46.75 -8.25 3.10
CA LEU A 8 -45.72 -9.11 2.55
C LEU A 8 -44.34 -8.61 2.99
N GLY A 9 -43.63 -9.44 3.75
CA GLY A 9 -42.26 -9.19 4.19
C GLY A 9 -41.30 -9.02 3.01
N VAL A 10 -40.47 -7.97 3.09
CA VAL A 10 -39.32 -7.76 2.20
C VAL A 10 -38.29 -8.85 2.52
N PRO A 11 -37.72 -9.57 1.53
CA PRO A 11 -36.68 -10.53 1.83
C PRO A 11 -35.41 -9.78 2.27
N GLU A 12 -34.90 -10.12 3.45
CA GLU A 12 -33.55 -9.73 3.87
C GLU A 12 -32.54 -10.24 2.85
N VAL A 13 -31.74 -9.32 2.30
CA VAL A 13 -30.56 -9.67 1.50
C VAL A 13 -29.52 -10.18 2.49
N PRO A 14 -29.00 -11.42 2.33
CA PRO A 14 -27.99 -11.91 3.25
C PRO A 14 -26.70 -11.12 3.04
N GLU A 15 -26.18 -10.55 4.13
CA GLU A 15 -24.85 -9.96 4.19
C GLU A 15 -23.82 -10.99 3.72
N ALA A 16 -23.02 -10.62 2.71
CA ALA A 16 -21.97 -11.47 2.17
C ALA A 16 -20.83 -11.58 3.20
N THR A 17 -20.87 -12.60 4.04
CA THR A 17 -19.83 -12.87 5.04
C THR A 17 -18.70 -13.76 4.49
N GLY A 18 -17.46 -13.26 4.57
CA GLY A 18 -16.24 -14.04 4.86
C GLY A 18 -15.55 -14.81 3.72
N ASP A 19 -16.28 -15.41 2.78
CA ASP A 19 -15.68 -16.34 1.80
C ASP A 19 -15.10 -15.64 0.55
N GLY A 20 -15.68 -14.49 0.19
CA GLY A 20 -15.25 -13.68 -0.96
C GLY A 20 -13.86 -13.06 -0.80
N ASP A 21 -13.50 -12.63 0.42
CA ASP A 21 -12.21 -11.99 0.70
C ASP A 21 -11.08 -13.03 0.81
N ALA A 22 -11.29 -14.16 1.50
CA ALA A 22 -10.32 -15.27 1.52
C ALA A 22 -10.04 -15.80 0.09
N SER A 23 -11.08 -15.89 -0.74
CA SER A 23 -10.98 -16.21 -2.17
C SER A 23 -10.23 -15.14 -2.96
N ARG A 24 -10.45 -13.86 -2.67
CA ARG A 24 -9.72 -12.73 -3.31
C ARG A 24 -8.22 -12.76 -2.98
N TRP A 25 -7.85 -12.97 -1.72
CA TRP A 25 -6.45 -13.06 -1.30
C TRP A 25 -5.71 -14.20 -1.98
N SER A 26 -6.34 -15.37 -2.02
CA SER A 26 -5.79 -16.55 -2.68
C SER A 26 -5.55 -16.31 -4.17
N ARG A 27 -6.48 -15.61 -4.85
CA ARG A 27 -6.33 -15.25 -6.27
C ARG A 27 -5.23 -14.21 -6.49
N ALA A 28 -5.12 -13.18 -5.64
CA ALA A 28 -4.06 -12.19 -5.72
C ALA A 28 -2.67 -12.81 -5.53
N GLU A 29 -2.50 -13.68 -4.51
CA GLU A 29 -1.26 -14.40 -4.29
C GLU A 29 -0.92 -15.36 -5.44
N ALA A 30 -1.91 -16.07 -5.99
CA ALA A 30 -1.71 -16.93 -7.15
C ALA A 30 -1.27 -16.14 -8.39
N PHE A 31 -1.86 -14.97 -8.63
CA PHE A 31 -1.44 -14.05 -9.70
C PHE A 31 0.03 -13.62 -9.51
N LEU A 32 0.41 -13.22 -8.30
CA LEU A 32 1.79 -12.81 -8.00
C LEU A 32 2.77 -13.98 -8.21
N ARG A 33 2.45 -15.17 -7.71
CA ARG A 33 3.25 -16.39 -7.96
C ARG A 33 3.43 -16.67 -9.45
N ALA A 34 2.37 -16.55 -10.24
CA ALA A 34 2.44 -16.74 -11.69
C ALA A 34 3.34 -15.73 -12.41
N ARG A 35 3.65 -14.59 -11.77
CA ARG A 35 4.63 -13.59 -12.26
C ARG A 35 6.05 -13.80 -11.69
N GLY A 36 6.31 -14.94 -11.03
CA GLY A 36 7.64 -15.33 -10.56
C GLY A 36 8.09 -14.67 -9.27
N THR A 37 7.19 -14.04 -8.51
CA THR A 37 7.56 -13.35 -7.26
C THR A 37 8.00 -14.31 -6.15
N ALA A 38 7.66 -15.60 -6.25
CA ALA A 38 8.07 -16.63 -5.30
C ALA A 38 9.53 -17.06 -5.47
N GLU A 39 10.18 -16.69 -6.57
CA GLU A 39 11.57 -17.03 -6.87
C GLU A 39 12.46 -15.79 -6.96
N MET A 40 11.87 -14.59 -6.95
CA MET A 40 12.58 -13.32 -7.06
C MET A 40 13.21 -12.93 -5.72
N PRO A 41 14.55 -12.88 -5.59
CA PRO A 41 15.19 -12.50 -4.33
C PRO A 41 14.84 -11.07 -3.92
N HIS A 42 14.54 -10.90 -2.63
CA HIS A 42 14.21 -9.61 -2.03
C HIS A 42 14.63 -9.62 -0.55
N PRO A 43 14.86 -8.46 0.11
CA PRO A 43 15.14 -8.42 1.54
C PRO A 43 14.16 -9.30 2.35
N GLY A 44 14.72 -10.19 3.18
CA GLY A 44 13.93 -11.13 3.97
C GLY A 44 13.37 -12.34 3.21
N GLY A 45 13.89 -12.66 2.02
CA GLY A 45 13.55 -13.87 1.27
C GLY A 45 13.21 -13.59 -0.18
N THR A 46 11.94 -13.74 -0.53
CA THR A 46 11.39 -13.55 -1.87
C THR A 46 10.47 -12.32 -1.94
N LEU A 47 10.26 -11.78 -3.14
CA LEU A 47 9.33 -10.66 -3.35
C LEU A 47 7.93 -11.03 -2.85
N LEU A 48 7.46 -12.27 -3.07
CA LEU A 48 6.16 -12.71 -2.58
C LEU A 48 6.07 -12.69 -1.04
N GLU A 49 7.12 -13.14 -0.34
CA GLU A 49 7.14 -13.13 1.12
C GLU A 49 7.11 -11.71 1.68
N HIS A 50 7.85 -10.80 1.05
CA HIS A 50 7.81 -9.36 1.35
C HIS A 50 6.42 -8.77 1.15
N LEU A 51 5.80 -8.95 -0.03
CA LEU A 51 4.45 -8.46 -0.30
C LEU A 51 3.43 -8.99 0.73
N GLY A 52 3.59 -10.25 1.15
CA GLY A 52 2.81 -10.84 2.22
C GLY A 52 3.05 -10.21 3.60
N ARG A 53 4.29 -9.83 3.94
CA ARG A 53 4.63 -9.10 5.18
C ARG A 53 4.07 -7.68 5.17
N VAL A 54 4.21 -6.95 4.07
CA VAL A 54 3.63 -5.60 3.89
C VAL A 54 2.11 -5.63 4.11
N ARG A 55 1.40 -6.58 3.48
CA ARG A 55 -0.04 -6.76 3.71
C ARG A 55 -0.37 -6.98 5.18
N ARG A 56 0.40 -7.83 5.89
CA ARG A 56 0.19 -8.12 7.31
C ARG A 56 0.42 -6.89 8.18
N LEU A 57 1.48 -6.11 7.93
CA LEU A 57 1.72 -4.84 8.63
C LEU A 57 0.54 -3.88 8.48
N LEU A 58 0.03 -3.70 7.26
CA LEU A 58 -1.12 -2.84 7.00
C LEU A 58 -2.40 -3.35 7.70
N ALA A 59 -2.58 -4.68 7.77
CA ALA A 59 -3.69 -5.26 8.52
C ALA A 59 -3.56 -5.02 10.03
N ASP A 60 -2.35 -5.16 10.58
CA ASP A 60 -2.05 -4.93 12.00
C ASP A 60 -2.23 -3.45 12.38
N TRP A 61 -2.06 -2.52 11.44
CA TRP A 61 -2.33 -1.09 11.62
C TRP A 61 -3.81 -0.72 11.44
N GLY A 62 -4.67 -1.70 11.13
CA GLY A 62 -6.11 -1.49 10.95
C GLY A 62 -6.50 -0.96 9.56
N GLY A 63 -5.61 -1.10 8.57
CA GLY A 63 -5.91 -0.75 7.18
C GLY A 63 -7.09 -1.55 6.64
N ASP A 64 -7.97 -0.89 5.88
CA ASP A 64 -9.12 -1.54 5.28
C ASP A 64 -8.71 -2.60 4.22
N PRO A 65 -9.63 -3.47 3.75
CA PRO A 65 -9.31 -4.49 2.78
C PRO A 65 -8.69 -3.97 1.46
N ALA A 66 -9.03 -2.75 1.02
CA ALA A 66 -8.46 -2.18 -0.19
C ALA A 66 -7.01 -1.73 0.02
N ILE A 67 -6.68 -1.14 1.18
CA ILE A 67 -5.30 -0.77 1.54
C ILE A 67 -4.44 -2.03 1.66
N GLN A 68 -4.95 -3.07 2.32
CA GLN A 68 -4.24 -4.35 2.42
C GLN A 68 -3.98 -4.97 1.03
N ALA A 69 -4.96 -4.91 0.13
CA ALA A 69 -4.81 -5.43 -1.22
C ALA A 69 -3.85 -4.61 -2.07
N ALA A 70 -3.87 -3.30 -1.91
CA ALA A 70 -2.90 -2.42 -2.51
C ALA A 70 -1.49 -2.73 -2.00
N GLY A 71 -1.29 -2.93 -0.70
CA GLY A 71 0.01 -3.31 -0.14
C GLY A 71 0.53 -4.66 -0.64
N LEU A 72 -0.34 -5.66 -0.77
CA LEU A 72 0.02 -6.97 -1.34
C LEU A 72 0.45 -6.86 -2.82
N CYS A 73 -0.11 -5.90 -3.56
CA CYS A 73 0.11 -5.75 -5.00
C CYS A 73 0.89 -4.49 -5.38
N HIS A 74 1.50 -3.78 -4.43
CA HIS A 74 2.03 -2.43 -4.66
C HIS A 74 3.13 -2.39 -5.73
N ALA A 75 3.90 -3.48 -5.86
CA ALA A 75 4.96 -3.64 -6.86
C ALA A 75 4.45 -4.06 -8.25
N ALA A 76 3.13 -4.21 -8.46
CA ALA A 76 2.58 -4.76 -9.70
C ALA A 76 3.03 -3.99 -10.95
N TYR A 77 3.05 -2.66 -10.87
CA TYR A 77 3.47 -1.79 -11.97
C TYR A 77 4.93 -1.31 -11.86
N GLY A 78 5.70 -1.92 -10.96
CA GLY A 78 7.04 -1.48 -10.56
C GLY A 78 7.03 -0.25 -9.65
N THR A 79 8.16 -0.02 -8.99
CA THR A 79 8.36 1.10 -8.05
C THR A 79 9.45 2.02 -8.58
N ASP A 80 9.36 3.33 -8.34
CA ASP A 80 10.43 4.25 -8.72
C ASP A 80 11.72 3.89 -7.97
N GLY A 81 12.77 3.49 -8.71
CA GLY A 81 14.02 2.95 -8.16
C GLY A 81 14.09 1.42 -8.01
N PHE A 82 13.06 0.67 -8.44
CA PHE A 82 13.03 -0.81 -8.44
C PHE A 82 12.53 -1.35 -9.78
N ASP A 83 13.40 -2.08 -10.49
CA ASP A 83 13.19 -2.48 -11.89
C ASP A 83 12.10 -3.54 -12.17
N PRO A 84 11.81 -4.53 -11.28
CA PRO A 84 10.79 -5.52 -11.56
C PRO A 84 9.39 -4.91 -11.76
N TYR A 85 8.83 -5.10 -12.95
CA TYR A 85 7.44 -4.82 -13.27
C TYR A 85 6.70 -6.15 -13.49
N LEU A 86 5.66 -6.41 -12.70
CA LEU A 86 4.92 -7.67 -12.78
C LEU A 86 3.83 -7.61 -13.84
N LEU A 87 3.30 -6.42 -14.12
CA LEU A 87 2.19 -6.16 -15.03
C LEU A 87 2.41 -4.80 -15.71
N PRO A 88 2.25 -4.68 -17.04
CA PRO A 88 2.25 -3.37 -17.70
C PRO A 88 1.09 -2.50 -17.20
N VAL A 89 1.31 -1.20 -17.01
CA VAL A 89 0.26 -0.24 -16.60
C VAL A 89 -0.94 -0.24 -17.57
N ALA A 90 -0.72 -0.56 -18.85
CA ALA A 90 -1.79 -0.69 -19.84
C ALA A 90 -2.78 -1.84 -19.54
N GLU A 91 -2.37 -2.84 -18.74
CA GLU A 91 -3.18 -4.00 -18.37
C GLU A 91 -3.84 -3.84 -16.99
N ARG A 92 -3.91 -2.60 -16.47
CA ARG A 92 -4.41 -2.31 -15.13
C ARG A 92 -5.83 -2.78 -14.82
N ALA A 93 -6.69 -2.89 -15.84
CA ALA A 93 -8.02 -3.47 -15.69
C ALA A 93 -7.97 -4.91 -15.14
N THR A 94 -6.96 -5.71 -15.52
CA THR A 94 -6.74 -7.07 -15.02
C THR A 94 -6.51 -7.08 -13.51
N LEU A 95 -5.76 -6.10 -12.99
CA LEU A 95 -5.52 -5.97 -11.56
C LEU A 95 -6.79 -5.49 -10.84
N ALA A 96 -7.51 -4.52 -11.40
CA ALA A 96 -8.77 -4.03 -10.84
C ALA A 96 -9.83 -5.15 -10.69
N GLU A 97 -9.98 -6.03 -11.68
CA GLU A 97 -10.86 -7.21 -11.59
C GLU A 97 -10.48 -8.16 -10.45
N LEU A 98 -9.19 -8.22 -10.13
CA LEU A 98 -8.64 -9.11 -9.12
C LEU A 98 -8.81 -8.55 -7.69
N ILE A 99 -8.40 -7.30 -7.47
CA ILE A 99 -8.30 -6.69 -6.13
C ILE A 99 -9.35 -5.61 -5.86
N GLY A 100 -10.17 -5.26 -6.85
CA GLY A 100 -11.16 -4.19 -6.80
C GLY A 100 -10.59 -2.83 -7.21
N ASP A 101 -11.45 -1.99 -7.79
CA ASP A 101 -11.08 -0.67 -8.36
C ASP A 101 -10.36 0.23 -7.36
N ARG A 102 -10.82 0.25 -6.10
CA ARG A 102 -10.22 1.08 -5.06
C ARG A 102 -8.78 0.66 -4.75
N ALA A 103 -8.54 -0.64 -4.62
CA ALA A 103 -7.21 -1.16 -4.33
C ALA A 103 -6.28 -0.94 -5.53
N GLU A 104 -6.76 -1.17 -6.75
CA GLU A 104 -5.98 -0.91 -7.96
C GLU A 104 -5.60 0.57 -8.10
N ALA A 105 -6.52 1.49 -7.80
CA ALA A 105 -6.23 2.92 -7.84
C ALA A 105 -5.10 3.30 -6.86
N LEU A 106 -5.04 2.66 -5.68
CA LEU A 106 -3.96 2.85 -4.72
C LEU A 106 -2.64 2.23 -5.20
N VAL A 107 -2.66 1.06 -5.84
CA VAL A 107 -1.46 0.47 -6.48
C VAL A 107 -0.94 1.40 -7.57
N TYR A 108 -1.82 1.96 -8.40
CA TYR A 108 -1.45 2.93 -9.41
C TYR A 108 -0.85 4.20 -8.79
N LEU A 109 -1.48 4.76 -7.76
CA LEU A 109 -0.98 5.96 -7.08
C LEU A 109 0.43 5.72 -6.51
N TYR A 110 0.63 4.60 -5.81
CA TYR A 110 1.92 4.20 -5.29
C TYR A 110 2.97 4.08 -6.42
N ALA A 111 2.67 3.29 -7.45
CA ALA A 111 3.60 3.01 -8.54
C ALA A 111 3.90 4.23 -9.43
N SER A 112 2.94 5.15 -9.56
CA SER A 112 3.08 6.37 -10.37
C SER A 112 3.81 7.49 -9.62
N CYS A 113 4.12 7.34 -8.34
CA CYS A 113 4.84 8.35 -7.56
C CYS A 113 6.22 8.62 -8.16
N ASP A 114 6.45 9.85 -8.64
CA ASP A 114 7.80 10.39 -8.82
C ASP A 114 8.37 10.70 -7.43
N ARG A 115 9.10 9.74 -6.85
CA ARG A 115 9.49 9.80 -5.42
C ARG A 115 10.42 10.97 -5.15
N GLY A 116 11.31 11.29 -6.10
CA GLY A 116 12.22 12.43 -6.02
C GLY A 116 11.50 13.79 -5.99
N THR A 117 10.32 13.88 -6.62
CA THR A 117 9.52 15.11 -6.63
C THR A 117 8.50 15.16 -5.49
N VAL A 118 7.83 14.04 -5.20
CA VAL A 118 6.68 14.01 -4.28
C VAL A 118 7.10 13.88 -2.82
N LEU A 119 8.03 12.98 -2.49
CA LEU A 119 8.38 12.74 -1.08
C LEU A 119 8.91 13.98 -0.35
N PRO A 120 9.73 14.86 -0.98
CA PRO A 120 10.14 16.11 -0.32
C PRO A 120 9.00 17.08 0.02
N ARG A 121 7.82 16.93 -0.60
CA ARG A 121 6.64 17.77 -0.35
C ARG A 121 5.85 17.30 0.87
N ILE A 122 5.98 16.02 1.25
CA ILE A 122 5.30 15.43 2.42
C ILE A 122 5.74 16.15 3.69
N GLY A 123 4.77 16.60 4.50
CA GLY A 123 5.03 17.36 5.74
C GLY A 123 5.46 18.81 5.54
N ARG A 124 5.69 19.26 4.30
CA ARG A 124 6.06 20.65 3.96
C ARG A 124 4.91 21.40 3.31
N ASP A 125 4.22 20.76 2.37
CA ASP A 125 3.17 21.36 1.56
C ASP A 125 1.79 20.83 1.98
N ARG A 126 0.78 21.70 1.98
CA ARG A 126 -0.65 21.32 2.04
C ARG A 126 -1.47 22.23 1.12
N PRO A 127 -2.16 21.70 0.10
CA PRO A 127 -2.20 20.29 -0.31
C PRO A 127 -0.87 19.79 -0.90
N VAL A 128 -0.63 18.48 -0.85
CA VAL A 128 0.52 17.86 -1.51
C VAL A 128 0.24 17.71 -3.00
N VAL A 129 1.05 18.36 -3.84
CA VAL A 129 1.00 18.17 -5.29
C VAL A 129 1.72 16.86 -5.64
N PHE A 130 1.00 15.93 -6.27
CA PHE A 130 1.50 14.61 -6.64
C PHE A 130 1.86 14.57 -8.12
N ARG A 131 3.10 14.20 -8.42
CA ARG A 131 3.60 14.05 -9.78
C ARG A 131 3.55 12.58 -10.19
N ASP A 132 2.75 12.31 -11.22
CA ASP A 132 2.64 11.00 -11.85
C ASP A 132 3.78 10.82 -12.86
N ARG A 133 4.70 9.89 -12.58
CA ARG A 133 5.87 9.59 -13.44
C ARG A 133 5.52 8.87 -14.73
N PHE A 134 4.35 8.22 -14.81
CA PHE A 134 3.90 7.55 -16.03
C PHE A 134 3.35 8.55 -17.05
N THR A 135 2.71 9.62 -16.59
CA THR A 135 2.07 10.62 -17.47
C THR A 135 2.77 11.98 -17.49
N GLY A 136 3.65 12.25 -16.53
CA GLY A 136 4.27 13.55 -16.29
C GLY A 136 3.32 14.61 -15.74
N ARG A 137 2.06 14.26 -15.43
CA ARG A 137 1.04 15.19 -14.95
C ARG A 137 1.12 15.37 -13.44
N GLU A 138 0.74 16.55 -12.98
CA GLU A 138 0.53 16.83 -11.56
C GLU A 138 -0.96 16.82 -11.22
N HIS A 139 -1.29 16.31 -10.04
CA HIS A 139 -2.64 16.33 -9.49
C HIS A 139 -2.58 16.42 -7.95
N ILE A 140 -3.72 16.58 -7.31
CA ILE A 140 -3.84 16.56 -5.84
C ILE A 140 -4.67 15.34 -5.46
N PRO A 141 -4.08 14.31 -4.82
CA PRO A 141 -4.84 13.17 -4.30
C PRO A 141 -5.76 13.63 -3.17
N THR A 142 -6.80 12.85 -2.88
CA THR A 142 -7.61 13.06 -1.68
C THR A 142 -6.77 12.80 -0.43
N ASP A 143 -7.18 13.34 0.71
CA ASP A 143 -6.50 13.05 1.99
C ASP A 143 -6.50 11.54 2.28
N ASP A 144 -7.58 10.83 1.97
CA ASP A 144 -7.67 9.38 2.19
C ASP A 144 -6.70 8.59 1.30
N ASP A 145 -6.53 9.01 0.04
CA ASP A 145 -5.59 8.41 -0.90
C ASP A 145 -4.14 8.69 -0.47
N LEU A 146 -3.86 9.91 -0.02
CA LEU A 146 -2.54 10.30 0.46
C LEU A 146 -2.17 9.54 1.76
N ARG A 147 -3.12 9.37 2.68
CA ARG A 147 -2.94 8.53 3.87
C ARG A 147 -2.64 7.09 3.49
N ALA A 148 -3.45 6.49 2.63
CA ALA A 148 -3.23 5.11 2.17
C ALA A 148 -1.87 4.95 1.45
N PHE A 149 -1.48 5.92 0.61
CA PHE A 149 -0.16 5.94 -0.03
C PHE A 149 0.98 5.94 1.01
N LEU A 150 0.87 6.75 2.06
CA LEU A 150 1.88 6.86 3.11
C LEU A 150 1.93 5.61 4.01
N GLU A 151 0.78 5.01 4.32
CA GLU A 151 0.70 3.71 5.02
C GLU A 151 1.42 2.61 4.23
N ILE A 152 1.13 2.49 2.92
CA ILE A 152 1.80 1.49 2.05
C ILE A 152 3.29 1.78 1.96
N THR A 153 3.69 3.05 1.80
CA THR A 153 5.10 3.46 1.79
C THR A 153 5.79 3.12 3.09
N ALA A 154 5.17 3.37 4.24
CA ALA A 154 5.76 3.03 5.53
C ALA A 154 5.91 1.51 5.70
N ALA A 155 4.88 0.73 5.38
CA ALA A 155 4.91 -0.72 5.53
C ALA A 155 5.96 -1.38 4.62
N ASP A 156 6.04 -0.94 3.36
CA ASP A 156 7.03 -1.37 2.38
C ASP A 156 8.47 -1.13 2.88
N GLU A 157 8.78 0.12 3.21
CA GLU A 157 10.13 0.50 3.61
C GLU A 157 10.52 -0.13 4.95
N LEU A 158 9.61 -0.18 5.93
CA LEU A 158 9.89 -0.85 7.21
C LEU A 158 10.18 -2.34 7.02
N ASP A 159 9.48 -3.04 6.14
CA ASP A 159 9.79 -4.44 5.88
C ASP A 159 11.18 -4.61 5.23
N VAL A 160 11.50 -3.80 4.23
CA VAL A 160 12.81 -3.83 3.56
C VAL A 160 13.95 -3.57 4.54
N LEU A 161 13.86 -2.50 5.33
CA LEU A 161 14.91 -2.10 6.26
C LEU A 161 15.06 -3.07 7.44
N ALA A 162 13.97 -3.73 7.87
CA ALA A 162 14.04 -4.76 8.91
C ALA A 162 14.89 -5.97 8.50
N HIS A 163 15.05 -6.21 7.19
CA HIS A 163 15.76 -7.36 6.66
C HIS A 163 17.04 -6.99 5.90
N ASN A 164 17.47 -5.72 5.94
CA ASN A 164 18.70 -5.27 5.30
C ASN A 164 19.33 -4.11 6.08
N GLU A 165 20.32 -4.43 6.92
CA GLU A 165 21.02 -3.49 7.80
C GLU A 165 21.76 -2.39 7.01
N GLU A 166 22.38 -2.72 5.87
CA GLU A 166 23.06 -1.74 5.01
C GLU A 166 22.08 -0.70 4.48
N LEU A 167 20.90 -1.14 4.02
CA LEU A 167 19.83 -0.23 3.60
C LEU A 167 19.29 0.58 4.79
N ALA A 168 19.17 -0.03 5.98
CA ALA A 168 18.64 0.63 7.16
C ALA A 168 19.57 1.76 7.63
N GLU A 169 20.87 1.52 7.66
CA GLU A 169 21.89 2.55 7.93
C GLU A 169 21.84 3.66 6.88
N ARG A 170 21.76 3.29 5.59
CA ARG A 170 21.82 4.24 4.48
C ARG A 170 20.58 5.13 4.36
N TYR A 171 19.38 4.54 4.45
CA TYR A 171 18.12 5.20 4.12
C TYR A 171 17.24 5.50 5.34
N GLY A 172 17.47 4.82 6.47
CA GLY A 172 16.72 4.99 7.71
C GLY A 172 16.61 6.45 8.21
N PRO A 173 17.68 7.27 8.20
CA PRO A 173 17.61 8.65 8.70
C PRO A 173 16.68 9.53 7.87
N ALA A 174 16.77 9.45 6.54
CA ALA A 174 15.93 10.21 5.61
C ALA A 174 14.47 9.75 5.69
N LEU A 175 14.26 8.44 5.76
CA LEU A 175 12.92 7.85 5.89
C LEU A 175 12.26 8.22 7.23
N TYR A 176 13.01 8.22 8.33
CA TYR A 176 12.49 8.66 9.62
C TYR A 176 11.99 10.09 9.56
N ARG A 177 12.76 11.02 8.97
CA ARG A 177 12.34 12.43 8.82
C ARG A 177 11.12 12.58 7.93
N LEU A 178 11.04 11.83 6.84
CA LEU A 178 9.88 11.80 5.95
C LEU A 178 8.61 11.36 6.69
N LEU A 179 8.66 10.20 7.35
CA LEU A 179 7.49 9.59 7.99
C LEU A 179 7.10 10.33 9.28
N ALA A 180 8.07 10.84 10.05
CA ALA A 180 7.78 11.73 11.18
C ALA A 180 7.17 13.06 10.70
N GLY A 181 7.62 13.60 9.57
CA GLY A 181 7.08 14.81 8.95
C GLY A 181 5.67 14.62 8.38
N ALA A 182 5.27 13.40 8.01
CA ALA A 182 3.93 13.09 7.54
C ALA A 182 2.85 13.31 8.62
N GLY A 183 3.19 13.15 9.91
CA GLY A 183 2.32 13.48 11.04
C GLY A 183 0.97 12.77 10.97
N ASP A 184 -0.12 13.53 11.05
CA ASP A 184 -1.52 13.08 11.03
C ASP A 184 -1.97 12.40 9.71
N LEU A 185 -1.07 12.31 8.72
CA LEU A 185 -1.28 11.49 7.53
C LEU A 185 -0.95 10.00 7.74
N LEU A 186 -0.32 9.65 8.85
CA LEU A 186 -0.12 8.25 9.27
C LEU A 186 -1.01 7.93 10.47
N SER A 187 -1.52 6.71 10.52
CA SER A 187 -2.20 6.18 11.70
C SER A 187 -1.25 6.07 12.89
N ALA A 188 -1.80 6.08 14.11
CA ALA A 188 -0.99 5.94 15.33
C ALA A 188 -0.15 4.63 15.33
N PRO A 189 -0.68 3.45 14.94
CA PRO A 189 0.13 2.23 14.84
C PRO A 189 1.30 2.35 13.86
N ALA A 190 1.10 3.01 12.71
CA ALA A 190 2.16 3.23 11.73
C ALA A 190 3.22 4.21 12.25
N GLN A 191 2.82 5.31 12.88
CA GLN A 191 3.74 6.25 13.53
C GLN A 191 4.60 5.56 14.60
N ASP A 192 3.98 4.74 15.45
CA ASP A 192 4.67 3.98 16.50
C ASP A 192 5.65 2.97 15.91
N ALA A 193 5.28 2.28 14.83
CA ALA A 193 6.18 1.37 14.12
C ALA A 193 7.39 2.11 13.53
N CYS A 194 7.16 3.25 12.86
CA CYS A 194 8.22 4.09 12.31
C CYS A 194 9.17 4.59 13.40
N ALA A 195 8.63 5.11 14.51
CA ALA A 195 9.44 5.60 15.61
C ALA A 195 10.28 4.50 16.26
N ARG A 196 9.69 3.32 16.45
CA ARG A 196 10.35 2.20 17.12
C ARG A 196 11.46 1.57 16.27
N GLN A 197 11.28 1.48 14.95
CA GLN A 197 12.25 0.86 14.06
C GLN A 197 13.28 1.85 13.49
N LEU A 198 12.84 3.05 13.09
CA LEU A 198 13.71 4.03 12.43
C LEU A 198 14.31 5.05 13.41
N GLY A 199 13.71 5.23 14.60
CA GLY A 199 14.21 6.14 15.63
C GLY A 199 15.68 5.93 16.00
N PRO A 200 16.20 4.69 16.13
CA PRO A 200 17.63 4.44 16.35
C PRO A 200 18.55 5.00 15.25
N HIS A 201 18.05 5.14 14.01
CA HIS A 201 18.81 5.68 12.88
C HIS A 201 18.74 7.21 12.80
N ALA A 202 17.86 7.88 13.57
CA ALA A 202 17.62 9.32 13.45
C ALA A 202 18.86 10.22 13.68
N ALA A 203 19.86 9.70 14.38
CA ALA A 203 21.10 10.43 14.69
C ALA A 203 22.23 10.20 13.67
N LEU A 204 22.05 9.31 12.67
CA LEU A 204 23.05 9.07 11.64
C LEU A 204 23.05 10.20 10.59
N PRO A 205 24.21 10.59 10.07
CA PRO A 205 24.30 11.58 8.99
C PRO A 205 23.69 11.03 7.68
N ASP A 206 23.23 11.94 6.82
CA ASP A 206 22.74 11.56 5.50
C ASP A 206 23.91 11.10 4.61
N HIS A 207 23.70 10.01 3.87
CA HIS A 207 24.67 9.44 2.94
C HIS A 207 24.51 9.95 1.50
#